data_AF-A0A947RY57-F1
#
_entry.id   AF-A0A947RY57-F1
#
_cell.length_a   1.000
_cell.length_b   1.000
_cell.length_c   1.000
_cell.angle_alpha   90.00
_cell.angle_beta   90.00
_cell.angle_gamma   90.00
#
_symmetry.space_group_name_H-M   'P 1'
#
loop_
_entity.id
_entity.type
_entity.pdbx_description
1 polymer ?
#
loop_
_entity_poly.entity_id
_entity_poly.type
_entity_poly.pdbx_seq_one_letter_code
_entity_poly.pdbx_strand_id
1 'polypeptide(L)'
;MSTFIKNKRKLLGLSQEAVAKSLGLSRPTYKKLEEGENKPTEQQKNILTRIFDVSKDVLEKDLRDVSRISSRVEIRKIPKENTKKFKEVLLYILGKVGSRPNIGQTVLYKLLYFMDFDYYEKYEEQFVGATYIKNTFGPTPISFAKIIKQMESDGQLVEVKSKYFDRDQTKYIPVKEPDVSNLSGRELKHIEDEIERLAHLSARQLSELSHKDTPWLVAKDKEVINYEHVFYRPEETSVGKYEAL
;
A
#
# COMPACT_ATOMS: atom_id res chain seq x y z
N MET A 1 -8.04 16.73 -12.75
CA MET A 1 -7.49 17.89 -13.50
C MET A 1 -5.96 17.97 -13.44
N SER A 2 -5.34 17.49 -12.35
CA SER A 2 -3.94 17.79 -12.00
C SER A 2 -2.86 17.08 -12.83
N THR A 3 -3.15 15.90 -13.39
CA THR A 3 -2.16 15.13 -14.15
C THR A 3 -2.14 15.51 -15.62
N PHE A 4 -3.27 15.73 -16.30
CA PHE A 4 -3.29 15.98 -17.75
C PHE A 4 -2.60 17.28 -18.14
N ILE A 5 -3.01 18.41 -17.55
CA ILE A 5 -2.44 19.74 -17.86
C ILE A 5 -0.95 19.78 -17.52
N LYS A 6 -0.57 19.22 -16.37
CA LYS A 6 0.83 19.12 -15.92
C LYS A 6 1.66 18.21 -16.83
N ASN A 7 1.13 17.05 -17.23
CA ASN A 7 1.82 16.09 -18.09
C ASN A 7 1.94 16.60 -19.52
N LYS A 8 0.90 17.20 -20.11
CA LYS A 8 0.97 17.83 -21.43
C LYS A 8 1.93 19.00 -21.43
N ARG A 9 1.90 19.86 -20.40
CA ARG A 9 2.88 20.94 -20.25
C ARG A 9 4.31 20.39 -20.21
N LYS A 10 4.57 19.36 -19.40
CA LYS A 10 5.90 18.73 -19.31
C LYS A 10 6.33 18.08 -20.62
N LEU A 11 5.43 17.37 -21.30
CA LEU A 11 5.67 16.73 -22.59
C LEU A 11 6.04 17.74 -23.68
N LEU A 12 5.44 18.93 -23.64
CA LEU A 12 5.75 20.04 -24.53
C LEU A 12 6.92 20.91 -24.04
N GLY A 13 7.59 20.55 -22.94
CA GLY A 13 8.73 21.28 -22.39
C GLY A 13 8.40 22.68 -21.84
N LEU A 14 7.13 22.98 -21.59
CA LEU A 14 6.67 24.33 -21.20
C LEU A 14 6.84 24.58 -19.70
N SER A 15 7.19 25.81 -19.33
CA SER A 15 7.23 26.22 -17.91
C SER A 15 5.84 26.57 -17.39
N GLN A 16 5.63 26.46 -16.07
CA GLN A 16 4.37 26.88 -15.44
C GLN A 16 4.06 28.35 -15.71
N GLU A 17 5.09 29.19 -15.72
CA GLU A 17 4.98 30.63 -16.00
C GLU A 17 4.48 30.89 -17.44
N ALA A 18 5.00 30.15 -18.42
CA ALA A 18 4.65 30.33 -19.83
C ALA A 18 3.17 30.02 -20.10
N VAL A 19 2.66 28.94 -19.52
CA VAL A 19 1.24 28.57 -19.66
C VAL A 19 0.35 29.50 -18.83
N ALA A 20 0.77 29.88 -17.61
CA ALA A 20 0.04 30.83 -16.77
C ALA A 20 -0.19 32.16 -17.48
N LYS A 21 0.86 32.73 -18.09
CA LYS A 21 0.80 33.97 -18.86
C LYS A 21 -0.17 33.87 -20.05
N SER A 22 -0.16 32.74 -20.74
CA SER A 22 -1.06 32.48 -21.87
C SER A 22 -2.53 32.40 -21.46
N LEU A 23 -2.80 32.01 -20.20
CA LEU A 23 -4.14 31.95 -19.61
C LEU A 23 -4.57 33.22 -18.86
N GLY A 24 -3.71 34.25 -18.82
CA GLY A 24 -3.94 35.45 -18.01
C GLY A 24 -3.95 35.19 -16.50
N LEU A 25 -3.24 34.15 -16.05
CA LEU A 25 -3.17 33.73 -14.64
C LEU A 25 -1.80 34.05 -14.04
N SER A 26 -1.77 34.25 -12.71
CA SER A 26 -0.51 34.21 -11.97
C SER A 26 0.03 32.78 -11.89
N ARG A 27 1.35 32.60 -11.83
CA ARG A 27 1.98 31.28 -11.65
C ARG A 27 1.44 30.50 -10.44
N PRO A 28 1.23 31.10 -9.25
CA PRO A 28 0.58 30.42 -8.14
C PRO A 28 -0.84 29.94 -8.46
N THR A 29 -1.63 30.76 -9.17
CA THR A 29 -3.00 30.39 -9.58
C THR A 29 -2.99 29.24 -10.59
N TYR A 30 -2.03 29.24 -11.52
CA TYR A 30 -1.85 28.16 -12.48
C TYR A 30 -1.33 26.88 -11.81
N LYS A 31 -0.45 26.98 -10.81
CA LYS A 31 -0.01 25.82 -10.01
C LYS A 31 -1.21 25.14 -9.33
N LYS A 32 -2.12 25.91 -8.72
CA LYS A 32 -3.38 25.40 -8.16
C LYS A 32 -4.30 24.76 -9.20
N LEU A 33 -4.27 25.27 -10.44
CA LEU A 33 -4.95 24.67 -11.58
C LEU A 33 -4.32 23.32 -11.96
N GLU A 34 -2.99 23.20 -11.96
CA GLU A 34 -2.27 21.92 -12.10
C GLU A 34 -2.40 20.99 -10.90
N GLU A 35 -2.83 21.47 -9.74
CA GLU A 35 -3.08 20.65 -8.54
C GLU A 35 -4.56 20.24 -8.45
N GLY A 36 -5.42 20.84 -9.27
CA GLY A 36 -6.85 20.53 -9.36
C GLY A 36 -7.72 21.28 -8.36
N GLU A 37 -7.16 22.23 -7.62
CA GLU A 37 -7.88 23.07 -6.64
C GLU A 37 -8.81 24.08 -7.34
N ASN A 38 -8.42 24.57 -8.52
CA ASN A 38 -9.20 25.51 -9.33
C ASN A 38 -9.59 24.88 -10.66
N LYS A 39 -10.74 25.25 -11.24
CA LYS A 39 -11.16 24.81 -12.59
C LYS A 39 -10.99 25.93 -13.62
N PRO A 40 -10.54 25.65 -14.85
CA PRO A 40 -10.43 26.66 -15.90
C PRO A 40 -11.82 27.12 -16.35
N THR A 41 -11.93 28.40 -16.70
CA THR A 41 -13.10 28.96 -17.37
C THR A 41 -13.22 28.43 -18.81
N GLU A 42 -14.38 28.59 -19.45
CA GLU A 42 -14.57 28.19 -20.86
C GLU A 42 -13.57 28.87 -21.81
N GLN A 43 -13.22 30.13 -21.54
CA GLN A 43 -12.20 30.86 -22.30
C GLN A 43 -10.81 30.23 -22.10
N GLN A 44 -10.45 29.86 -20.87
CA GLN A 44 -9.17 29.21 -20.56
C GLN A 44 -9.08 27.79 -21.15
N LYS A 45 -10.19 27.05 -21.21
CA LYS A 45 -10.25 25.75 -21.90
C LYS A 45 -9.92 25.88 -23.38
N ASN A 46 -10.48 26.89 -24.07
CA ASN A 46 -10.20 27.14 -25.48
C ASN A 46 -8.74 27.53 -25.76
N ILE A 47 -8.08 28.14 -24.79
CA ILE A 47 -6.65 28.46 -24.87
C ILE A 47 -5.83 27.18 -24.64
N LEU A 48 -6.20 26.35 -23.66
CA LEU A 48 -5.52 25.09 -23.37
C LEU A 48 -5.61 24.08 -24.52
N THR A 49 -6.75 23.99 -25.21
CA THR A 49 -6.88 23.13 -26.39
C THR A 49 -5.91 23.53 -27.50
N ARG A 50 -5.70 24.83 -27.70
CA ARG A 50 -4.73 25.37 -28.69
C ARG A 50 -3.29 25.16 -28.26
N ILE A 51 -2.96 25.38 -26.99
CA ILE A 51 -1.58 25.22 -26.47
C ILE A 51 -1.15 23.75 -26.49
N PHE A 52 -2.07 22.84 -26.16
CA PHE A 52 -1.74 21.42 -26.03
C PHE A 52 -2.07 20.57 -27.26
N ASP A 53 -2.61 21.20 -28.31
CA ASP A 53 -3.07 20.56 -29.55
C ASP A 53 -4.01 19.37 -29.28
N VAL A 54 -5.07 19.65 -28.52
CA VAL A 54 -6.07 18.64 -28.13
C VAL A 54 -7.49 19.15 -28.35
N SER A 55 -8.40 18.26 -28.76
CA SER A 55 -9.80 18.61 -28.95
C SER A 55 -10.50 18.91 -27.63
N LYS A 56 -11.57 19.71 -27.69
CA LYS A 56 -12.37 20.06 -26.50
C LYS A 56 -12.98 18.82 -25.84
N ASP A 57 -13.37 17.83 -26.63
CA ASP A 57 -13.92 16.55 -26.15
C ASP A 57 -12.87 15.72 -25.39
N VAL A 58 -11.60 15.78 -25.78
CA VAL A 58 -10.49 15.11 -25.06
C VAL A 58 -10.22 15.83 -23.74
N LEU A 59 -10.22 17.17 -23.75
CA LEU A 59 -10.08 17.97 -22.54
C LEU A 59 -11.23 17.73 -21.54
N GLU A 60 -12.45 17.44 -22.03
CA GLU A 60 -13.65 17.21 -21.20
C GLU A 60 -13.89 15.74 -20.80
N LYS A 61 -13.54 14.76 -21.64
CA LYS A 61 -13.58 13.32 -21.26
C LYS A 61 -12.60 13.01 -20.14
N ASP A 62 -11.40 13.59 -20.18
CA ASP A 62 -10.43 13.44 -19.09
C ASP A 62 -10.89 14.10 -17.78
N LEU A 63 -11.83 15.05 -17.78
CA LEU A 63 -12.39 15.58 -16.52
C LEU A 63 -13.26 14.55 -15.79
N ARG A 64 -13.92 13.64 -16.52
CA ARG A 64 -14.74 12.55 -15.95
C ARG A 64 -13.92 11.33 -15.63
N ASP A 65 -12.94 10.97 -16.47
CA ASP A 65 -12.06 9.84 -16.19
C ASP A 65 -10.98 10.18 -15.17
N VAL A 66 -10.40 11.38 -15.15
CA VAL A 66 -9.43 11.76 -14.10
C VAL A 66 -10.11 11.99 -12.76
N SER A 67 -11.38 12.38 -12.67
CA SER A 67 -12.07 12.41 -11.37
C SER A 67 -12.40 11.00 -10.85
N ARG A 68 -12.75 10.07 -11.74
CA ARG A 68 -12.92 8.64 -11.41
C ARG A 68 -11.59 7.92 -11.14
N ILE A 69 -10.52 8.27 -11.84
CA ILE A 69 -9.16 7.75 -11.63
C ILE A 69 -8.58 8.37 -10.37
N SER A 70 -8.70 9.68 -10.14
CA SER A 70 -8.28 10.33 -8.90
C SER A 70 -9.03 9.78 -7.71
N SER A 71 -10.35 9.56 -7.80
CA SER A 71 -11.10 8.92 -6.72
C SER A 71 -10.74 7.45 -6.57
N ARG A 72 -10.54 6.67 -7.64
CA ARG A 72 -10.05 5.29 -7.55
C ARG A 72 -8.63 5.21 -6.97
N VAL A 73 -7.76 6.13 -7.34
CA VAL A 73 -6.38 6.25 -6.83
C VAL A 73 -6.40 6.68 -5.36
N GLU A 74 -7.23 7.64 -4.96
CA GLU A 74 -7.44 7.98 -3.54
C GLU A 74 -8.04 6.82 -2.73
N ILE A 75 -8.99 6.07 -3.31
CA ILE A 75 -9.58 4.88 -2.69
C ILE A 75 -8.52 3.77 -2.54
N ARG A 76 -7.62 3.58 -3.52
CA ARG A 76 -6.51 2.61 -3.44
C ARG A 76 -5.44 3.03 -2.43
N LYS A 77 -5.19 4.34 -2.29
CA LYS A 77 -4.23 4.92 -1.34
C LYS A 77 -4.61 4.74 0.12
N ILE A 78 -5.91 4.72 0.43
CA ILE A 78 -6.40 4.61 1.81
C ILE A 78 -6.55 3.13 2.16
N PRO A 79 -5.81 2.59 3.14
CA PRO A 79 -5.99 1.22 3.60
C PRO A 79 -7.45 0.96 4.02
N LYS A 80 -8.07 -0.05 3.42
CA LYS A 80 -9.42 -0.50 3.69
C LYS A 80 -9.36 -1.94 4.21
N GLU A 81 -9.16 -2.05 5.52
CA GLU A 81 -8.99 -3.33 6.18
C GLU A 81 -10.22 -4.24 5.99
N ASN A 82 -9.98 -5.43 5.45
CA ASN A 82 -10.94 -6.51 5.44
C ASN A 82 -10.67 -7.42 6.64
N THR A 83 -11.32 -7.13 7.78
CA THR A 83 -11.11 -7.87 9.03
C THR A 83 -11.41 -9.36 8.90
N LYS A 84 -12.43 -9.75 8.10
CA LYS A 84 -12.72 -11.18 7.86
C LYS A 84 -11.53 -11.83 7.16
N LYS A 85 -11.06 -11.26 6.05
CA LYS A 85 -9.91 -11.77 5.31
C LYS A 85 -8.64 -11.81 6.19
N PHE A 86 -8.40 -10.78 7.00
CA PHE A 86 -7.28 -10.74 7.93
C PHE A 86 -7.27 -11.96 8.86
N LYS A 87 -8.40 -12.26 9.50
CA LYS A 87 -8.54 -13.41 10.40
C LYS A 87 -8.22 -14.72 9.68
N GLU A 88 -8.78 -14.94 8.49
CA GLU A 88 -8.58 -16.19 7.74
C GLU A 88 -7.14 -16.33 7.23
N VAL A 89 -6.52 -15.23 6.76
CA VAL A 89 -5.09 -15.21 6.38
C VAL A 89 -4.20 -15.51 7.60
N LEU A 90 -4.51 -14.94 8.76
CA LEU A 90 -3.75 -15.21 9.98
C LEU A 90 -3.87 -16.69 10.39
N LEU A 91 -5.07 -17.27 10.38
CA LEU A 91 -5.26 -18.71 10.64
C LEU A 91 -4.49 -19.56 9.62
N TYR A 92 -4.48 -19.18 8.35
CA TYR A 92 -3.73 -19.88 7.30
C TYR A 92 -2.23 -19.90 7.57
N ILE A 93 -1.64 -18.74 7.87
CA ILE A 93 -0.22 -18.63 8.23
C ILE A 93 0.09 -19.49 9.46
N LEU A 94 -0.74 -19.40 10.50
CA LEU A 94 -0.55 -20.14 11.74
C LEU A 94 -0.65 -21.66 11.53
N GLY A 95 -1.59 -22.13 10.70
CA GLY A 95 -1.72 -23.54 10.36
C GLY A 95 -0.52 -24.08 9.58
N LYS A 96 0.07 -23.27 8.69
CA LYS A 96 1.23 -23.67 7.86
C LYS A 96 2.57 -23.61 8.61
N VAL A 97 2.80 -22.55 9.38
CA VAL A 97 4.12 -22.26 9.95
C VAL A 97 4.11 -21.87 11.43
N GLY A 98 2.96 -21.72 12.08
CA GLY A 98 2.85 -21.25 13.48
C GLY A 98 3.60 -22.13 14.50
N SER A 99 3.74 -23.43 14.22
CA SER A 99 4.48 -24.37 15.06
C SER A 99 6.00 -24.15 15.03
N ARG A 100 6.54 -23.48 14.01
CA ARG A 100 7.99 -23.24 13.89
C ARG A 100 8.47 -22.34 15.04
N PRO A 101 9.65 -22.60 15.63
CA PRO A 101 10.08 -21.93 16.85
C PRO A 101 10.36 -20.43 16.64
N ASN A 102 10.79 -20.02 15.44
CA ASN A 102 11.02 -18.60 15.11
C ASN A 102 9.72 -17.79 14.94
N ILE A 103 8.57 -18.45 14.72
CA ILE A 103 7.29 -17.79 14.45
C ILE A 103 6.63 -17.37 15.77
N GLY A 104 6.86 -16.12 16.14
CA GLY A 104 6.14 -15.40 17.20
C GLY A 104 5.48 -14.13 16.68
N GLN A 105 4.82 -13.40 17.57
CA GLN A 105 4.07 -12.17 17.26
C GLN A 105 4.85 -11.18 16.40
N THR A 106 6.12 -10.91 16.72
CA THR A 106 6.96 -10.00 15.93
C THR A 106 7.11 -10.48 14.49
N VAL A 107 7.31 -11.78 14.25
CA VAL A 107 7.43 -12.32 12.88
C VAL A 107 6.10 -12.18 12.14
N LEU A 108 4.98 -12.51 12.78
CA LEU A 108 3.65 -12.37 12.17
C LEU A 108 3.36 -10.94 11.71
N TYR A 109 3.78 -9.92 12.47
CA TYR A 109 3.64 -8.53 12.04
C TYR A 109 4.33 -8.26 10.70
N LYS A 110 5.52 -8.84 10.49
CA LYS A 110 6.33 -8.60 9.29
C LYS A 110 5.82 -9.43 8.13
N LEU A 111 5.39 -10.67 8.37
CA LEU A 111 4.75 -11.47 7.33
C LEU A 111 3.49 -10.77 6.79
N LEU A 112 2.62 -10.29 7.67
CA LEU A 112 1.41 -9.56 7.26
C LEU A 112 1.76 -8.27 6.50
N TYR A 113 2.74 -7.51 7.00
CA TYR A 113 3.22 -6.30 6.34
C TYR A 113 3.72 -6.57 4.92
N PHE A 114 4.66 -7.51 4.74
CA PHE A 114 5.17 -7.82 3.41
C PHE A 114 4.07 -8.40 2.52
N MET A 115 3.21 -9.28 3.02
CA MET A 115 2.08 -9.79 2.24
C MET A 115 1.17 -8.68 1.71
N ASP A 116 0.83 -7.68 2.54
CA ASP A 116 -0.01 -6.56 2.13
C ASP A 116 0.67 -5.67 1.08
N PHE A 117 1.92 -5.26 1.36
CA PHE A 117 2.63 -4.28 0.54
C PHE A 117 3.13 -4.89 -0.77
N ASP A 118 3.57 -6.15 -0.75
CA ASP A 118 4.07 -6.86 -1.93
C ASP A 118 2.92 -7.21 -2.88
N TYR A 119 1.73 -7.51 -2.34
CA TYR A 119 0.53 -7.67 -3.15
C TYR A 119 0.13 -6.34 -3.81
N TYR A 120 0.25 -5.23 -3.07
CA TYR A 120 -0.03 -3.89 -3.60
C TYR A 120 0.97 -3.50 -4.69
N GLU A 121 2.26 -3.81 -4.53
CA GLU A 121 3.27 -3.54 -5.55
C GLU A 121 3.02 -4.33 -6.83
N LYS A 122 2.63 -5.61 -6.72
CA LYS A 122 2.38 -6.49 -7.86
C LYS A 122 1.09 -6.16 -8.62
N TYR A 123 0.04 -5.74 -7.91
CA TYR A 123 -1.32 -5.71 -8.47
C TYR A 123 -2.06 -4.38 -8.28
N GLU A 124 -1.48 -3.41 -7.55
CA GLU A 124 -2.14 -2.15 -7.15
C GLU A 124 -3.49 -2.36 -6.43
N GLU A 125 -3.63 -3.52 -5.80
CA GLU A 125 -4.80 -3.94 -5.03
C GLU A 125 -4.36 -4.18 -3.58
N GLN A 126 -5.21 -3.87 -2.62
CA GLN A 126 -4.92 -4.19 -1.22
C GLN A 126 -5.26 -5.65 -0.94
N PHE A 127 -4.39 -6.34 -0.20
CA PHE A 127 -4.59 -7.74 0.14
C PHE A 127 -5.57 -7.90 1.32
N VAL A 128 -5.10 -7.76 2.56
CA VAL A 128 -5.98 -7.59 3.74
C VAL A 128 -6.24 -6.11 4.03
N GLY A 129 -5.37 -5.22 3.55
CA GLY A 129 -5.56 -3.77 3.59
C GLY A 129 -5.42 -3.19 4.99
N ALA A 130 -4.58 -3.79 5.84
CA ALA A 130 -4.40 -3.33 7.20
C ALA A 130 -3.61 -2.01 7.24
N THR A 131 -3.85 -1.22 8.29
CA THR A 131 -3.07 -0.01 8.56
C THR A 131 -1.86 -0.36 9.42
N TYR A 132 -0.67 -0.02 8.93
CA TYR A 132 0.60 -0.26 9.63
C TYR A 132 1.20 1.05 10.10
N ILE A 133 1.83 1.04 11.29
CA ILE A 133 2.62 2.15 11.80
C ILE A 133 4.09 1.79 11.90
N LYS A 134 4.97 2.78 11.71
CA LYS A 134 6.39 2.63 11.99
C LYS A 134 6.62 2.46 13.49
N ASN A 135 7.37 1.43 13.86
CA ASN A 135 7.94 1.27 15.19
C ASN A 135 9.42 0.90 15.08
N THR A 136 10.14 1.03 16.21
CA THR A 136 11.56 0.71 16.36
C THR A 136 11.95 -0.64 15.74
N PHE A 137 11.15 -1.68 15.96
CA PHE A 137 11.42 -3.04 15.47
C PHE A 137 10.63 -3.39 14.21
N GLY A 138 10.40 -2.42 13.33
CA GLY A 138 9.69 -2.61 12.07
C GLY A 138 8.20 -2.22 12.13
N PRO A 139 7.45 -2.48 11.05
CA PRO A 139 6.04 -2.13 10.95
C PRO A 139 5.18 -2.98 11.90
N THR A 140 4.10 -2.39 12.39
CA THR A 140 3.10 -3.07 13.22
C THR A 140 1.69 -2.76 12.73
N PRO A 141 0.85 -3.77 12.45
CA PRO A 141 -0.56 -3.58 12.14
C PRO A 141 -1.33 -3.06 13.37
N ILE A 142 -2.00 -1.90 13.25
CA ILE A 142 -2.69 -1.24 14.36
C ILE A 142 -3.80 -2.12 14.95
N SER A 143 -4.56 -2.78 14.07
CA SER A 143 -5.73 -3.59 14.42
C SER A 143 -5.40 -4.94 15.04
N PHE A 144 -4.14 -5.40 14.98
CA PHE A 144 -3.78 -6.78 15.31
C PHE A 144 -4.19 -7.19 16.72
N ALA A 145 -3.88 -6.37 17.73
CA ALA A 145 -4.23 -6.68 19.11
C ALA A 145 -5.76 -6.78 19.32
N LYS A 146 -6.54 -5.96 18.61
CA LYS A 146 -8.01 -6.02 18.62
C LYS A 146 -8.51 -7.29 17.93
N ILE A 147 -7.91 -7.65 16.79
CA ILE A 147 -8.26 -8.85 16.02
C ILE A 147 -7.97 -10.11 16.84
N ILE A 148 -6.79 -10.23 17.45
CA ILE A 148 -6.43 -11.36 18.32
C ILE A 148 -7.43 -11.53 19.46
N LYS A 149 -7.72 -10.47 20.21
CA LYS A 149 -8.70 -10.53 21.31
C LYS A 149 -10.07 -11.03 20.84
N GLN A 150 -10.52 -10.58 19.68
CA GLN A 150 -11.77 -11.05 19.10
C GLN A 150 -11.67 -12.53 18.71
N MET A 151 -10.58 -12.95 18.06
CA MET A 151 -10.38 -14.34 17.67
C MET A 151 -10.27 -15.30 18.86
N GLU A 152 -9.67 -14.87 19.98
CA GLU A 152 -9.65 -15.62 21.23
C GLU A 152 -11.05 -15.76 21.82
N SER A 153 -11.82 -14.66 21.90
CA SER A 153 -13.21 -14.68 22.35
C SER A 153 -14.11 -15.57 21.48
N ASP A 154 -13.83 -15.65 20.18
CA ASP A 154 -14.57 -16.45 19.20
C ASP A 154 -14.08 -17.92 19.16
N GLY A 155 -13.11 -18.29 20.00
CA GLY A 155 -12.52 -19.63 20.08
C GLY A 155 -11.81 -20.05 18.78
N GLN A 156 -11.24 -19.10 18.03
CA GLN A 156 -10.55 -19.36 16.76
C GLN A 156 -9.05 -19.64 16.97
N LEU A 157 -8.44 -19.05 17.99
CA LEU A 157 -7.03 -19.25 18.37
C LEU A 157 -6.82 -19.03 19.87
N VAL A 158 -5.65 -19.40 20.37
CA VAL A 158 -5.21 -19.14 21.75
C VAL A 158 -3.82 -18.48 21.75
N GLU A 159 -3.64 -17.43 22.54
CA GLU A 159 -2.31 -16.87 22.84
C GLU A 159 -1.56 -17.73 23.86
N VAL A 160 -0.29 -18.04 23.56
CA VAL A 160 0.60 -18.80 24.44
C VAL A 160 1.90 -18.04 24.67
N LYS A 161 2.30 -17.90 25.93
CA LYS A 161 3.63 -17.42 26.29
C LYS A 161 4.62 -18.57 26.23
N SER A 162 5.73 -18.35 25.56
CA SER A 162 6.80 -19.33 25.37
C SER A 162 8.16 -18.64 25.47
N LYS A 163 9.23 -19.42 25.47
CA LYS A 163 10.59 -18.91 25.36
C LYS A 163 11.16 -19.26 23.99
N TYR A 164 11.82 -18.30 23.36
CA TYR A 164 12.66 -18.52 22.19
C TYR A 164 14.07 -18.07 22.54
N PHE A 165 14.98 -19.04 22.72
CA PHE A 165 16.22 -18.85 23.48
C PHE A 165 15.89 -18.30 24.89
N ASP A 166 16.51 -17.21 25.32
CA ASP A 166 16.31 -16.60 26.64
C ASP A 166 15.30 -15.44 26.64
N ARG A 167 14.50 -15.30 25.58
CA ARG A 167 13.54 -14.20 25.43
C ARG A 167 12.11 -14.70 25.46
N ASP A 168 11.25 -13.93 26.12
CA ASP A 168 9.82 -14.17 26.09
C ASP A 168 9.29 -13.98 24.66
N GLN A 169 8.48 -14.93 24.22
CA GLN A 169 7.86 -14.96 22.92
C GLN A 169 6.36 -15.23 23.08
N THR A 170 5.55 -14.33 22.53
CA THR A 170 4.12 -14.58 22.33
C THR A 170 3.92 -15.38 21.05
N LYS A 171 3.23 -16.52 21.17
CA LYS A 171 2.79 -17.36 20.05
C LYS A 171 1.27 -17.43 20.01
N TYR A 172 0.73 -17.78 18.85
CA TYR A 172 -0.69 -18.00 18.65
C TYR A 172 -0.89 -19.41 18.08
N ILE A 173 -1.78 -20.19 18.68
CA ILE A 173 -2.11 -21.53 18.23
C ILE A 173 -3.52 -21.51 17.66
N PRO A 174 -3.71 -21.85 16.37
CA PRO A 174 -5.03 -21.89 15.77
C PRO A 174 -5.82 -23.08 16.34
N VAL A 175 -7.08 -22.85 16.68
CA VAL A 175 -8.03 -23.88 17.15
C VAL A 175 -9.03 -24.24 16.04
N LYS A 176 -9.13 -23.40 15.00
CA LYS A 176 -9.93 -23.63 13.80
C LYS A 176 -9.07 -23.55 12.55
N GLU A 177 -9.44 -24.36 11.56
CA GLU A 177 -8.91 -24.26 10.19
C GLU A 177 -9.38 -22.94 9.54
N PRO A 178 -8.56 -22.33 8.66
CA PRO A 178 -8.94 -21.12 7.94
C PRO A 178 -10.06 -21.38 6.92
N ASP A 179 -11.03 -20.48 6.83
CA ASP A 179 -12.00 -20.43 5.73
C ASP A 179 -11.40 -19.71 4.52
N VAL A 180 -10.85 -20.50 3.59
CA VAL A 180 -10.24 -19.99 2.36
C VAL A 180 -11.25 -19.67 1.25
N SER A 181 -12.56 -19.85 1.47
CA SER A 181 -13.57 -19.63 0.43
C SER A 181 -13.62 -18.19 -0.11
N ASN A 182 -13.11 -17.24 0.68
CA ASN A 182 -13.08 -15.82 0.36
C ASN A 182 -11.72 -15.35 -0.20
N LEU A 183 -10.79 -16.29 -0.45
CA LEU A 183 -9.49 -16.02 -1.04
C LEU A 183 -9.48 -16.55 -2.48
N SER A 184 -9.07 -15.69 -3.41
CA SER A 184 -8.84 -16.11 -4.79
C SER A 184 -7.61 -17.02 -4.89
N GLY A 185 -7.53 -17.82 -5.96
CA GLY A 185 -6.34 -18.64 -6.22
C GLY A 185 -5.04 -17.81 -6.32
N ARG A 186 -5.13 -16.57 -6.83
CA ARG A 186 -4.01 -15.62 -6.87
C ARG A 186 -3.56 -15.21 -5.47
N GLU A 187 -4.51 -14.92 -4.58
CA GLU A 187 -4.22 -14.56 -3.19
C GLU A 187 -3.64 -15.74 -2.40
N LEU A 188 -4.20 -16.94 -2.57
CA LEU A 188 -3.65 -18.15 -1.94
C LEU A 188 -2.21 -18.42 -2.39
N LYS A 189 -1.95 -18.33 -3.70
CA LYS A 189 -0.59 -18.45 -4.22
C LYS A 189 0.34 -17.39 -3.63
N HIS A 190 -0.12 -16.14 -3.52
CA HIS A 190 0.67 -15.07 -2.92
C HIS A 190 1.01 -15.35 -1.45
N ILE A 191 0.06 -15.86 -0.65
CA ILE A 191 0.34 -16.27 0.73
C ILE A 191 1.43 -17.34 0.79
N GLU A 192 1.33 -18.39 -0.05
CA GLU A 192 2.31 -19.48 -0.09
C GLU A 192 3.69 -18.99 -0.53
N ASP A 193 3.77 -18.17 -1.58
CA ASP A 193 5.03 -17.57 -2.06
C ASP A 193 5.70 -16.73 -0.95
N GLU A 194 4.92 -15.92 -0.22
CA GLU A 194 5.42 -15.09 0.89
C GLU A 194 5.85 -15.92 2.11
N ILE A 195 5.12 -17.00 2.43
CA ILE A 195 5.52 -17.94 3.49
C ILE A 195 6.85 -18.60 3.13
N GLU A 196 7.01 -19.08 1.90
CA GLU A 196 8.26 -19.70 1.44
C GLU A 196 9.43 -18.73 1.54
N ARG A 197 9.23 -17.50 1.07
CA ARG A 197 10.24 -16.44 1.05
C ARG A 197 10.66 -15.96 2.43
N LEU A 198 9.73 -15.86 3.39
CA LEU A 198 9.97 -15.10 4.63
C LEU A 198 9.87 -15.92 5.92
N ALA A 199 9.11 -17.02 5.96
CA ALA A 199 8.79 -17.69 7.23
C ALA A 199 9.97 -18.45 7.85
N HIS A 200 11.07 -18.65 7.12
CA HIS A 200 12.30 -19.23 7.65
C HIS A 200 13.20 -18.20 8.35
N LEU A 201 12.93 -16.90 8.17
CA LEU A 201 13.72 -15.81 8.75
C LEU A 201 13.37 -15.58 10.23
N SER A 202 14.36 -15.13 10.99
CA SER A 202 14.17 -14.69 12.38
C SER A 202 13.49 -13.32 12.47
N ALA A 203 12.91 -13.01 13.64
CA ALA A 203 12.35 -11.68 13.91
C ALA A 203 13.36 -10.55 13.67
N ARG A 204 14.65 -10.81 13.93
CA ARG A 204 15.74 -9.85 13.68
C ARG A 204 15.95 -9.62 12.18
N GLN A 205 16.11 -10.69 11.40
CA GLN A 205 16.32 -10.60 9.95
C GLN A 205 15.12 -9.92 9.26
N LEU A 206 13.89 -10.23 9.65
CA LEU A 206 12.71 -9.56 9.12
C LEU A 206 12.63 -8.09 9.52
N SER A 207 13.10 -7.74 10.73
CA SER A 207 13.18 -6.34 11.15
C SER A 207 14.22 -5.59 10.32
N GLU A 208 15.41 -6.16 10.14
CA GLU A 208 16.48 -5.61 9.28
C GLU A 208 16.01 -5.47 7.82
N LEU A 209 15.25 -6.43 7.29
CA LEU A 209 14.65 -6.33 5.96
C LEU A 209 13.63 -5.19 5.89
N SER A 210 12.72 -5.09 6.88
CA SER A 210 11.73 -4.00 6.93
C SER A 210 12.36 -2.62 7.11
N HIS A 211 13.55 -2.54 7.73
CA HIS A 211 14.30 -1.29 7.87
C HIS A 211 14.92 -0.81 6.56
N LYS A 212 15.07 -1.69 5.57
CA LYS A 212 15.49 -1.34 4.21
C LYS A 212 14.31 -0.97 3.31
N ASP A 213 13.09 -1.27 3.73
CA ASP A 213 11.91 -1.09 2.90
C ASP A 213 11.49 0.38 2.83
N THR A 214 11.38 0.93 1.61
CA THR A 214 11.09 2.35 1.37
C THR A 214 9.88 2.87 2.13
N PRO A 215 8.72 2.16 2.18
CA PRO A 215 7.57 2.62 2.95
C PRO A 215 7.89 2.84 4.44
N TRP A 216 8.65 1.95 5.07
CA TRP A 216 9.04 2.07 6.47
C TRP A 216 10.11 3.15 6.68
N LEU A 217 11.08 3.26 5.76
CA LEU A 217 12.18 4.23 5.84
C LEU A 217 11.67 5.68 5.91
N VAL A 218 10.77 6.04 4.99
CA VAL A 218 10.31 7.43 4.83
C VAL A 218 9.24 7.85 5.85
N ALA A 219 8.54 6.90 6.46
CA ALA A 219 7.60 7.18 7.54
C ALA A 219 8.34 7.69 8.79
N LYS A 220 7.73 8.61 9.54
CA LYS A 220 8.20 9.03 10.87
C LYS A 220 7.80 8.00 11.92
N ASP A 221 8.46 8.03 13.08
CA ASP A 221 8.12 7.12 14.17
C ASP A 221 6.62 7.27 14.54
N LYS A 222 5.94 6.13 14.70
CA LYS A 222 4.48 6.01 14.91
C LYS A 222 3.59 6.52 13.79
N GLU A 223 4.14 7.00 12.68
CA GLU A 223 3.36 7.43 11.53
C GLU A 223 2.80 6.22 10.78
N VAL A 224 1.61 6.40 10.19
CA VAL A 224 1.01 5.44 9.28
C VAL A 224 1.88 5.29 8.04
N ILE A 225 2.19 4.05 7.68
CA ILE A 225 3.00 3.73 6.51
C ILE A 225 2.12 3.79 5.26
N ASN A 226 2.57 4.54 4.26
CA ASN A 226 1.87 4.70 3.00
C ASN A 226 2.21 3.55 2.02
N TYR A 227 1.19 2.86 1.52
CA TYR A 227 1.31 1.78 0.55
C TYR A 227 1.93 2.22 -0.77
N GLU A 228 1.74 3.47 -1.22
CA GLU A 228 2.30 3.95 -2.49
C GLU A 228 3.83 3.98 -2.52
N HIS A 229 4.46 3.95 -1.35
CA HIS A 229 5.91 3.97 -1.28
C HIS A 229 6.55 2.65 -1.74
N VAL A 230 5.76 1.61 -2.01
CA VAL A 230 6.27 0.34 -2.59
C VAL A 230 6.86 0.54 -3.99
N PHE A 231 6.36 1.52 -4.76
CA PHE A 231 6.85 1.80 -6.10
C PHE A 231 8.22 2.50 -6.13
N TYR A 232 8.78 2.78 -4.95
CA TYR A 232 10.11 3.35 -4.78
C TYR A 232 11.02 2.42 -3.97
N ARG A 233 10.66 1.14 -3.88
CA ARG A 233 11.47 0.11 -3.21
C ARG A 233 12.78 -0.12 -3.95
N PRO A 234 13.88 -0.35 -3.22
CA PRO A 234 15.10 -0.85 -3.83
C PRO A 234 14.92 -2.32 -4.24
N GLU A 235 15.85 -2.84 -5.04
CA GLU A 235 15.81 -4.21 -5.56
C GLU A 235 15.69 -5.27 -4.46
N GLU A 236 16.27 -5.04 -3.27
CA GLU A 236 16.25 -6.02 -2.18
C GLU A 236 14.86 -6.23 -1.55
N THR A 237 13.95 -5.26 -1.66
CA THR A 237 12.59 -5.38 -1.09
C THR A 237 11.49 -5.32 -2.13
N SER A 238 11.82 -4.97 -3.37
CA SER A 238 10.89 -4.96 -4.50
C SER A 238 10.55 -6.38 -4.95
N VAL A 239 9.28 -6.57 -5.28
CA VAL A 239 8.75 -7.79 -5.90
C VAL A 239 8.09 -7.52 -7.25
N GLY A 240 8.09 -6.25 -7.70
CA GLY A 240 7.64 -5.82 -9.00
C GLY A 240 8.59 -6.28 -10.11
N LYS A 241 8.03 -6.70 -11.24
CA LYS A 241 8.79 -6.87 -12.47
C LYS A 241 8.80 -5.54 -13.22
N TYR A 242 9.79 -4.70 -12.95
CA TYR A 242 9.99 -3.50 -13.75
C TYR A 242 10.76 -3.88 -15.02
N GLU A 243 10.19 -3.61 -16.20
CA GLU A 243 10.98 -3.67 -17.43
C GLU A 243 12.11 -2.65 -17.33
N ALA A 244 13.34 -3.08 -17.63
CA ALA A 244 14.46 -2.16 -17.78
C ALA A 244 14.13 -1.21 -18.94
N LEU A 245 14.09 0.09 -18.63
CA LEU A 245 13.88 1.17 -19.62
C LEU A 245 15.00 1.20 -20.66
#